data_AF-A0A4P5YV72-F1
#
_entry.id   AF-A0A4P5YV72-F1
#
_cell.length_a   1.000
_cell.length_b   1.000
_cell.length_c   1.000
_cell.angle_alpha   90.00
_cell.angle_beta   90.00
_cell.angle_gamma   90.00
#
_symmetry.space_group_name_H-M   'P 1'
#
loop_
_entity.id
_entity.type
_entity.pdbx_description
1 polymer ?
#
loop_
_entity_poly.entity_id
_entity_poly.type
_entity_poly.pdbx_seq_one_letter_code
_entity_poly.pdbx_strand_id
1 'polypeptide(L)'
;MSVRPTPARLLRSPQSDPPVLYSIGEPTDEEQAYLEMINRARANPAAEGLRLQAATDPEVLSNYAYFQVNLALMASQLAALAPAPPLAFNIKLLASARGHSADMFTNAFQGHTGTDGRGLSERATAQGYAWQRLGENVFAYAESVVQGHAGFEVDWGGSAATGGMQSPPGHRNNIHDARFREIGVGVVLGSNGGVGPQLVTQDFAADASGRPFLTGVAFYDFNTNGFYDAGEGIGGVAVTVVGANFSAITANSGGYTVPLPGDGTYTVTFSAAGLPVTTRTVVVAGGVNVKADLVPTYAPPVIAGGNAAFLNRSNVLSFSPVGAATSYRVEQTKLLPYAAVEGAENGTNGVVAEISNGYAVITTAAHAGGAASFHLAMPAPVSQFLTLRPILRLGTNSQLTFASRLSWATTGQVARAQLSTDDGATWQDLWTQAGTGGSGNAGFVGRSVSLAGFAGRNARVRFAYTFSGGSFFSQTDATVGFFLDDIAISDAREVVTPVVSEIPSGTAFVFQPTNTAGCSFRVQAQIGTRRLGFGPAKDFVVVPAPTVQLAARHPPTGNQVQFDIGLAGGTAGRLVAESAPEIAGPYTPDPTAVLETVTSGSAFRITAPLTGERRFFRVVVAP
;
A
#
# COMPACT_ATOMS: atom_id res chain seq x y z
N MET A 1 -60.81 -54.21 19.17
CA MET A 1 -59.53 -53.75 19.77
C MET A 1 -58.55 -53.55 18.63
N SER A 2 -58.28 -52.31 18.24
CA SER A 2 -57.32 -51.98 17.17
C SER A 2 -56.11 -51.33 17.81
N VAL A 3 -54.96 -51.99 17.72
CA VAL A 3 -53.67 -51.50 18.24
C VAL A 3 -53.02 -50.68 17.13
N ARG A 4 -52.85 -49.37 17.36
CA ARG A 4 -52.04 -48.49 16.48
C ARG A 4 -50.56 -48.63 16.84
N PRO A 5 -49.64 -48.70 15.86
CA PRO A 5 -48.21 -48.67 16.13
C PRO A 5 -47.76 -47.23 16.42
N THR A 6 -46.95 -47.07 17.46
CA THR A 6 -46.30 -45.82 17.85
C THR A 6 -45.18 -45.49 16.84
N PRO A 7 -45.11 -44.27 16.27
CA PRO A 7 -44.02 -43.94 15.35
C PRO A 7 -42.70 -43.79 16.12
N ALA A 8 -41.67 -44.46 15.64
CA ALA A 8 -40.31 -44.33 16.12
C ALA A 8 -39.83 -42.87 15.98
N ARG A 9 -39.44 -42.27 17.10
CA ARG A 9 -38.79 -40.96 17.16
C ARG A 9 -37.43 -41.09 16.47
N LEU A 10 -37.33 -40.61 15.22
CA LEU A 10 -36.06 -40.35 14.57
C LEU A 10 -35.24 -39.43 15.48
N LEU A 11 -34.20 -39.98 16.09
CA LEU A 11 -33.16 -39.20 16.76
C LEU A 11 -32.52 -38.35 15.67
N ARG A 12 -32.87 -37.06 15.61
CA ARG A 12 -32.07 -36.06 14.91
C ARG A 12 -30.66 -36.19 15.47
N SER A 13 -29.69 -36.43 14.58
CA SER A 13 -28.28 -36.13 14.85
C SER A 13 -28.19 -34.74 15.49
N PRO A 14 -27.38 -34.54 16.54
CA PRO A 14 -27.20 -33.22 17.10
C PRO A 14 -26.52 -32.36 16.03
N GLN A 15 -27.29 -31.54 15.31
CA GLN A 15 -26.75 -30.33 14.72
C GLN A 15 -26.32 -29.48 15.92
N SER A 16 -25.02 -29.45 16.19
CA SER A 16 -24.44 -28.50 17.13
C SER A 16 -24.86 -27.10 16.70
N ASP A 17 -25.38 -26.31 17.63
CA ASP A 17 -25.66 -24.90 17.40
C ASP A 17 -24.42 -24.21 16.79
N PRO A 18 -24.62 -23.19 15.92
CA PRO A 18 -23.49 -22.47 15.35
C PRO A 18 -22.62 -21.87 16.48
N PRO A 19 -21.29 -21.91 16.35
CA PRO A 19 -20.39 -21.41 17.37
C PRO A 19 -20.62 -19.91 17.65
N VAL A 20 -20.52 -19.53 18.92
CA VAL A 20 -20.70 -18.15 19.39
C VAL A 20 -19.50 -17.31 18.96
N LEU A 21 -19.73 -16.13 18.39
CA LEU A 21 -18.64 -15.21 18.04
C LEU A 21 -17.96 -14.68 19.31
N TYR A 22 -16.67 -14.95 19.46
CA TYR A 22 -15.83 -14.38 20.50
C TYR A 22 -15.13 -13.13 19.96
N SER A 23 -15.25 -12.02 20.69
CA SER A 23 -14.63 -10.74 20.31
C SER A 23 -13.50 -10.39 21.26
N ILE A 24 -12.38 -9.97 20.68
CA ILE A 24 -11.25 -9.38 21.41
C ILE A 24 -11.34 -7.84 21.46
N GLY A 25 -12.43 -7.26 20.94
CA GLY A 25 -12.52 -5.84 20.61
C GLY A 25 -11.78 -5.53 19.32
N GLU A 26 -11.27 -4.30 19.21
CA GLU A 26 -10.46 -3.83 18.09
C GLU A 26 -9.11 -3.31 18.63
N PRO A 27 -8.14 -4.20 18.93
CA PRO A 27 -6.77 -3.77 19.20
C PRO A 27 -6.23 -2.95 18.04
N THR A 28 -5.52 -1.87 18.36
CA THR A 28 -4.76 -1.06 17.38
C THR A 28 -3.60 -1.87 16.81
N ASP A 29 -2.97 -1.34 15.76
CA ASP A 29 -1.80 -1.98 15.17
C ASP A 29 -0.61 -2.03 16.14
N GLU A 30 -0.45 -0.98 16.95
CA GLU A 30 0.59 -0.91 17.98
C GLU A 30 0.35 -1.94 19.10
N GLU A 31 -0.89 -2.05 19.59
CA GLU A 31 -1.25 -3.03 20.62
C GLU A 31 -1.07 -4.46 20.10
N GLN A 32 -1.47 -4.74 18.86
CA GLN A 32 -1.24 -6.04 18.23
C GLN A 32 0.26 -6.33 18.08
N ALA A 33 1.06 -5.35 17.64
CA ALA A 33 2.51 -5.51 17.50
C ALA A 33 3.16 -5.84 18.85
N TYR A 34 2.75 -5.20 19.95
CA TYR A 34 3.21 -5.58 21.30
C TYR A 34 2.89 -7.05 21.62
N LEU A 35 1.66 -7.50 21.38
CA LEU A 35 1.30 -8.90 21.64
C LEU A 35 2.14 -9.87 20.82
N GLU A 36 2.37 -9.57 19.54
CA GLU A 36 3.17 -10.41 18.66
C GLU A 36 4.63 -10.48 19.15
N MET A 37 5.22 -9.36 19.56
CA MET A 37 6.59 -9.33 20.10
C MET A 37 6.69 -10.09 21.43
N ILE A 38 5.72 -9.91 22.34
CA ILE A 38 5.61 -10.67 23.60
C ILE A 38 5.51 -12.17 23.31
N ASN A 39 4.64 -12.59 22.39
CA ASN A 39 4.44 -14.00 22.08
C ASN A 39 5.65 -14.62 21.38
N ARG A 40 6.37 -13.85 20.54
CA ARG A 40 7.67 -14.26 19.97
C ARG A 40 8.72 -14.46 21.06
N ALA A 41 8.80 -13.54 22.02
CA ALA A 41 9.73 -13.62 23.13
C ALA A 41 9.43 -14.82 24.03
N ARG A 42 8.16 -15.00 24.41
CA ARG A 42 7.70 -16.15 25.22
C ARG A 42 7.99 -17.49 24.55
N ALA A 43 7.79 -17.59 23.23
CA ALA A 43 8.02 -18.83 22.50
C ALA A 43 9.51 -19.24 22.43
N ASN A 44 10.43 -18.27 22.40
CA ASN A 44 11.86 -18.54 22.38
C ASN A 44 12.66 -17.38 23.03
N PRO A 45 12.77 -17.37 24.37
CA PRO A 45 13.46 -16.30 25.09
C PRO A 45 14.93 -16.15 24.70
N ALA A 46 15.62 -17.26 24.44
CA ALA A 46 17.01 -17.25 23.98
C ALA A 46 17.18 -16.52 22.64
N ALA A 47 16.30 -16.79 21.66
CA ALA A 47 16.33 -16.09 20.38
C ALA A 47 15.96 -14.61 20.53
N GLU A 48 15.06 -14.27 21.44
CA GLU A 48 14.73 -12.86 21.72
C GLU A 48 15.92 -12.09 22.32
N GLY A 49 16.66 -12.72 23.25
CA GLY A 49 17.88 -12.13 23.79
C GLY A 49 18.92 -11.80 22.70
N LEU A 50 19.06 -12.68 21.70
CA LEU A 50 19.93 -12.43 20.55
C LEU A 50 19.40 -11.31 19.64
N ARG A 51 18.08 -11.22 19.42
CA ARG A 51 17.47 -10.12 18.65
C ARG A 51 17.70 -8.77 19.31
N LEU A 52 17.48 -8.68 20.62
CA LEU A 52 17.71 -7.45 21.39
C LEU A 52 19.20 -7.09 21.41
N GLN A 53 20.09 -8.08 21.54
CA GLN A 53 21.54 -7.85 21.46
C GLN A 53 21.96 -7.31 20.09
N ALA A 54 21.29 -7.72 19.01
CA ALA A 54 21.55 -7.28 17.64
C ALA A 54 20.66 -6.10 17.19
N ALA A 55 19.97 -5.43 18.12
CA ALA A 55 19.06 -4.35 17.78
C ALA A 55 19.79 -3.18 17.08
N THR A 56 19.14 -2.63 16.05
CA THR A 56 19.64 -1.47 15.30
C THR A 56 18.74 -0.24 15.44
N ASP A 57 17.66 -0.35 16.22
CA ASP A 57 16.74 0.75 16.48
C ASP A 57 17.46 1.87 17.26
N PRO A 58 17.48 3.12 16.75
CA PRO A 58 18.23 4.22 17.37
C PRO A 58 17.83 4.50 18.83
N GLU A 59 16.55 4.39 19.17
CA GLU A 59 16.06 4.68 20.52
C GLU A 59 16.46 3.57 21.49
N VAL A 60 16.39 2.31 21.06
CA VAL A 60 16.93 1.17 21.82
C VAL A 60 18.44 1.34 22.06
N LEU A 61 19.20 1.71 21.03
CA LEU A 61 20.64 1.93 21.14
C LEU A 61 20.98 3.09 22.09
N SER A 62 20.18 4.17 22.06
CA SER A 62 20.29 5.29 22.99
C SER A 62 20.07 4.84 24.44
N ASN A 63 19.01 4.06 24.71
CA ASN A 63 18.75 3.49 26.03
C ASN A 63 19.86 2.53 26.49
N TYR A 64 20.42 1.72 25.60
CA TYR A 64 21.56 0.84 25.91
C TYR A 64 22.79 1.63 26.36
N ALA A 65 23.11 2.71 25.65
CA ALA A 65 24.23 3.58 26.00
C ALA A 65 23.98 4.31 27.32
N TYR A 66 22.79 4.88 27.51
CA TYR A 66 22.42 5.65 28.69
C TYR A 66 22.47 4.82 29.97
N PHE A 67 21.84 3.63 29.95
CA PHE A 67 21.81 2.74 31.12
C PHE A 67 23.02 1.81 31.21
N GLN A 68 23.98 1.90 30.28
CA GLN A 68 25.16 1.05 30.21
C GLN A 68 24.81 -0.44 30.22
N VAL A 69 23.83 -0.83 29.39
CA VAL A 69 23.31 -2.20 29.36
C VAL A 69 24.39 -3.18 28.91
N ASN A 70 24.65 -4.19 29.75
CA ASN A 70 25.51 -5.31 29.38
C ASN A 70 24.74 -6.29 28.50
N LEU A 71 24.86 -6.15 27.19
CA LEU A 71 24.12 -6.95 26.21
C LEU A 71 24.40 -8.46 26.28
N ALA A 72 25.64 -8.85 26.62
CA ALA A 72 25.98 -10.26 26.79
C ALA A 72 25.30 -10.87 28.02
N LEU A 73 25.29 -10.13 29.14
CA LEU A 73 24.57 -10.54 30.34
C LEU A 73 23.06 -10.60 30.07
N MET A 74 22.49 -9.59 29.42
CA MET A 74 21.08 -9.55 29.03
C MET A 74 20.68 -10.78 28.20
N ALA A 75 21.43 -11.08 27.14
CA ALA A 75 21.19 -12.24 26.29
C ALA A 75 21.30 -13.55 27.08
N SER A 76 22.28 -13.67 27.99
CA SER A 76 22.44 -14.86 28.84
C SER A 76 21.27 -15.05 29.83
N GLN A 77 20.75 -13.97 30.39
CA GLN A 77 19.61 -14.01 31.31
C GLN A 77 18.32 -14.43 30.59
N LEU A 78 18.07 -13.90 29.38
CA LEU A 78 16.94 -14.29 28.55
C LEU A 78 17.07 -15.76 28.10
N ALA A 79 18.27 -16.22 27.74
CA ALA A 79 18.51 -17.61 27.37
C ALA A 79 18.28 -18.61 28.53
N ALA A 80 18.32 -18.16 29.78
CA ALA A 80 18.04 -18.99 30.96
C ALA A 80 16.54 -19.14 31.26
N LEU A 81 15.67 -18.37 30.59
CA LEU A 81 14.22 -18.47 30.77
C LEU A 81 13.65 -19.67 30.01
N ALA A 82 12.67 -20.32 30.63
CA ALA A 82 11.90 -21.37 29.97
C ALA A 82 10.90 -20.75 28.98
N PRO A 83 10.65 -21.38 27.81
CA PRO A 83 9.57 -20.96 26.93
C PRO A 83 8.20 -20.98 27.64
N ALA A 84 7.37 -20.01 27.31
CA ALA A 84 6.01 -19.86 27.83
C ALA A 84 4.97 -19.91 26.69
N PRO A 85 3.75 -20.42 26.95
CA PRO A 85 2.67 -20.43 25.96
C PRO A 85 2.28 -19.00 25.52
N PRO A 86 1.77 -18.82 24.29
CA PRO A 86 1.31 -17.50 23.83
C PRO A 86 0.16 -16.96 24.69
N LEU A 87 0.10 -15.65 24.86
CA LEU A 87 -1.02 -14.93 25.46
C LEU A 87 -2.06 -14.61 24.40
N ALA A 88 -3.33 -14.63 24.80
CA ALA A 88 -4.46 -14.27 23.96
C ALA A 88 -5.06 -12.92 24.37
N PHE A 89 -5.46 -12.08 23.42
CA PHE A 89 -6.17 -10.85 23.77
C PHE A 89 -7.50 -11.14 24.46
N ASN A 90 -7.81 -10.34 25.49
CA ASN A 90 -9.11 -10.29 26.13
C ASN A 90 -9.66 -8.86 26.13
N ILE A 91 -10.89 -8.68 25.63
CA ILE A 91 -11.51 -7.35 25.48
C ILE A 91 -11.63 -6.56 26.80
N LYS A 92 -11.81 -7.25 27.94
CA LYS A 92 -11.94 -6.60 29.26
C LYS A 92 -10.61 -6.09 29.77
N LEU A 93 -9.54 -6.87 29.57
CA LEU A 93 -8.18 -6.44 29.90
C LEU A 93 -7.72 -5.33 28.96
N LEU A 94 -8.08 -5.41 27.67
CA LEU A 94 -7.81 -4.33 26.71
C LEU A 94 -8.44 -3.00 27.17
N ALA A 95 -9.69 -3.04 27.63
CA ALA A 95 -10.36 -1.86 28.18
C ALA A 95 -9.69 -1.35 29.48
N SER A 96 -9.26 -2.25 30.37
CA SER A 96 -8.53 -1.92 31.60
C SER A 96 -7.21 -1.19 31.28
N ALA A 97 -6.37 -1.80 30.44
CA ALA A 97 -5.06 -1.27 30.07
C ALA A 97 -5.17 0.08 29.32
N ARG A 98 -6.13 0.21 28.39
CA ARG A 98 -6.38 1.49 27.69
C ARG A 98 -6.82 2.59 28.64
N GLY A 99 -7.71 2.27 29.57
CA GLY A 99 -8.14 3.21 30.60
C GLY A 99 -6.98 3.73 31.44
N HIS A 100 -6.06 2.84 31.81
CA HIS A 100 -4.87 3.20 32.60
C HIS A 100 -3.86 4.03 31.81
N SER A 101 -3.56 3.66 30.56
CA SER A 101 -2.70 4.48 29.69
C SER A 101 -3.30 5.86 29.42
N ALA A 102 -4.62 5.97 29.27
CA ALA A 102 -5.31 7.26 29.11
C ALA A 102 -5.25 8.12 30.39
N ASP A 103 -5.35 7.51 31.57
CA ASP A 103 -5.18 8.21 32.85
C ASP A 103 -3.75 8.75 33.01
N MET A 104 -2.75 7.90 32.76
CA MET A 104 -1.33 8.28 32.76
C MET A 104 -1.05 9.42 31.77
N PHE A 105 -1.63 9.37 30.57
CA PHE A 105 -1.49 10.42 29.57
C PHE A 105 -2.15 11.72 30.02
N THR A 106 -3.41 11.67 30.46
CA THR A 106 -4.19 12.85 30.83
C THR A 106 -3.59 13.58 32.03
N ASN A 107 -3.10 12.83 33.00
CA ASN A 107 -2.57 13.37 34.26
C ASN A 107 -1.03 13.43 34.30
N ALA A 108 -0.37 13.17 33.15
CA ALA A 108 1.08 13.29 32.95
C ALA A 108 1.95 12.57 34.02
N PHE A 109 1.66 11.30 34.28
CA PHE A 109 2.39 10.49 35.25
C PHE A 109 2.68 9.06 34.74
N GLN A 110 3.58 8.35 35.43
CA GLN A 110 3.80 6.91 35.28
C GLN A 110 3.59 6.22 36.62
N GLY A 111 2.78 5.17 36.67
CA GLY A 111 2.59 4.36 37.87
C GLY A 111 1.57 3.24 37.68
N HIS A 112 1.48 2.33 38.65
CA HIS A 112 0.52 1.21 38.65
C HIS A 112 -0.85 1.56 39.24
N THR A 113 -0.92 2.66 39.99
CA THR A 113 -2.15 3.15 40.63
C THR A 113 -2.67 4.34 39.82
N GLY A 114 -3.94 4.28 39.42
CA GLY A 114 -4.60 5.39 38.74
C GLY A 114 -4.82 6.58 39.66
N THR A 115 -5.12 7.73 39.08
CA THR A 115 -5.40 8.98 39.81
C THR A 115 -6.65 8.90 40.69
N ASP A 116 -7.54 7.94 40.41
CA ASP A 116 -8.71 7.60 41.21
C ASP A 116 -8.40 6.64 42.40
N GLY A 117 -7.13 6.27 42.58
CA GLY A 117 -6.64 5.38 43.63
C GLY A 117 -6.76 3.89 43.31
N ARG A 118 -7.29 3.49 42.15
CA ARG A 118 -7.47 2.07 41.79
C ARG A 118 -6.17 1.47 41.25
N GLY A 119 -5.83 0.28 41.74
CA GLY A 119 -4.78 -0.56 41.16
C GLY A 119 -5.34 -1.49 40.07
N LEU A 120 -4.45 -2.31 39.50
CA LEU A 120 -4.77 -3.29 38.46
C LEU A 120 -5.94 -4.21 38.83
N SER A 121 -5.98 -4.72 40.07
CA SER A 121 -7.05 -5.61 40.55
C SER A 121 -8.42 -4.96 40.45
N GLU A 122 -8.54 -3.73 40.92
CA GLU A 122 -9.78 -2.96 40.91
C GLU A 122 -10.18 -2.59 39.49
N ARG A 123 -9.21 -2.20 38.62
CA ARG A 123 -9.48 -1.90 37.22
C ARG A 123 -9.97 -3.13 36.45
N ALA A 124 -9.30 -4.27 36.58
CA ALA A 124 -9.70 -5.52 35.93
C ALA A 124 -11.07 -6.01 36.42
N THR A 125 -11.33 -5.95 37.73
CA THR A 125 -12.64 -6.29 38.30
C THR A 125 -13.74 -5.31 37.84
N ALA A 126 -13.45 -4.01 37.71
CA ALA A 126 -14.40 -3.02 37.20
C ALA A 126 -14.78 -3.27 35.73
N GLN A 127 -13.87 -3.81 34.91
CA GLN A 127 -14.17 -4.29 33.55
C GLN A 127 -14.87 -5.67 33.53
N GLY A 128 -15.16 -6.23 34.71
CA GLY A 128 -15.85 -7.52 34.87
C GLY A 128 -14.98 -8.72 34.52
N TYR A 129 -13.65 -8.62 34.59
CA TYR A 129 -12.76 -9.76 34.39
C TYR A 129 -12.60 -10.55 35.69
N ALA A 130 -12.93 -11.84 35.66
CA ALA A 130 -12.88 -12.73 36.82
C ALA A 130 -11.50 -13.38 36.93
N TRP A 131 -10.55 -12.66 37.52
CA TRP A 131 -9.16 -13.07 37.61
C TRP A 131 -8.89 -14.03 38.79
N GLN A 132 -7.95 -14.95 38.58
CA GLN A 132 -7.21 -15.62 39.66
C GLN A 132 -5.80 -15.08 39.81
N ARG A 133 -5.26 -14.53 38.72
CA ARG A 133 -3.92 -13.98 38.69
C ARG A 133 -3.87 -12.77 37.78
N LEU A 134 -3.11 -11.77 38.20
CA LEU A 134 -2.88 -10.54 37.47
C LEU A 134 -1.39 -10.16 37.52
N GLY A 135 -0.94 -9.44 36.51
CA GLY A 135 0.36 -8.77 36.45
C GLY A 135 0.25 -7.58 35.52
N GLU A 136 1.05 -6.54 35.76
CA GLU A 136 1.02 -5.32 34.94
C GLU A 136 2.42 -4.81 34.65
N ASN A 137 2.63 -4.38 33.40
CA ASN A 137 3.76 -3.56 33.01
C ASN A 137 3.26 -2.18 32.55
N VAL A 138 3.97 -1.11 32.92
CA VAL A 138 3.64 0.27 32.50
C VAL A 138 4.89 0.98 32.01
N PHE A 139 4.77 1.71 30.90
CA PHE A 139 5.83 2.58 30.40
C PHE A 139 5.23 3.80 29.71
N ALA A 140 5.47 4.99 30.27
CA ALA A 140 4.88 6.25 29.83
C ALA A 140 5.81 7.09 28.95
N TYR A 141 7.02 6.59 28.65
CA TYR A 141 8.06 7.29 27.90
C TYR A 141 8.58 6.44 26.74
N ALA A 142 7.72 5.56 26.20
CA ALA A 142 8.10 4.79 25.04
C ALA A 142 8.15 5.73 23.83
N GLU A 143 9.14 5.55 22.96
CA GLU A 143 9.26 6.31 21.70
C GLU A 143 8.61 5.55 20.54
N SER A 144 8.56 4.23 20.63
CA SER A 144 7.97 3.34 19.63
C SER A 144 7.57 2.01 20.29
N VAL A 145 6.81 1.18 19.56
CA VAL A 145 6.48 -0.20 20.01
C VAL A 145 7.75 -1.03 20.22
N VAL A 146 8.72 -0.90 19.31
CA VAL A 146 9.98 -1.65 19.36
C VAL A 146 10.77 -1.26 20.60
N GLN A 147 10.89 0.04 20.87
CA GLN A 147 11.60 0.53 22.04
C GLN A 147 10.87 0.21 23.35
N GLY A 148 9.54 0.30 23.38
CA GLY A 148 8.77 -0.06 24.57
C GLY A 148 8.84 -1.57 24.88
N HIS A 149 8.78 -2.44 23.87
CA HIS A 149 8.97 -3.89 24.05
C HIS A 149 10.38 -4.20 24.55
N ALA A 150 11.40 -3.58 23.93
CA ALA A 150 12.77 -3.70 24.41
C ALA A 150 12.91 -3.17 25.85
N GLY A 151 12.20 -2.12 26.23
CA GLY A 151 12.22 -1.57 27.58
C GLY A 151 11.71 -2.55 28.62
N PHE A 152 10.60 -3.24 28.33
CA PHE A 152 10.06 -4.26 29.23
C PHE A 152 10.91 -5.54 29.26
N GLU A 153 11.44 -5.99 28.13
CA GLU A 153 12.29 -7.17 28.08
C GLU A 153 13.66 -6.91 28.70
N VAL A 154 14.35 -5.84 28.33
CA VAL A 154 15.68 -5.53 28.89
C VAL A 154 15.56 -5.08 30.34
N ASP A 155 14.46 -4.40 30.68
CA ASP A 155 14.18 -3.83 31.99
C ASP A 155 15.34 -2.96 32.49
N TRP A 156 15.74 -2.00 31.66
CA TRP A 156 16.86 -1.10 31.96
C TRP A 156 16.53 -0.15 33.13
N GLY A 157 17.57 0.49 33.68
CA GLY A 157 17.44 1.36 34.86
C GLY A 157 18.01 0.74 36.14
N GLY A 158 18.90 -0.23 36.01
CA GLY A 158 19.63 -0.83 37.13
C GLY A 158 20.97 -0.15 37.44
N SER A 159 21.87 -0.93 38.03
CA SER A 159 23.23 -0.49 38.37
C SER A 159 24.29 -1.18 37.50
N ALA A 160 25.53 -0.72 37.56
CA ALA A 160 26.64 -1.41 36.91
C ALA A 160 26.80 -2.88 37.38
N ALA A 161 26.46 -3.17 38.65
CA ALA A 161 26.53 -4.53 39.21
C ALA A 161 25.50 -5.49 38.57
N THR A 162 24.40 -4.95 38.05
CA THR A 162 23.34 -5.71 37.36
C THR A 162 23.42 -5.54 35.84
N GLY A 163 24.51 -4.95 35.33
CA GLY A 163 24.72 -4.71 33.91
C GLY A 163 23.73 -3.71 33.32
N GLY A 164 23.35 -2.67 34.07
CA GLY A 164 22.44 -1.62 33.61
C GLY A 164 20.94 -1.99 33.65
N MET A 165 20.62 -3.25 34.00
CA MET A 165 19.27 -3.79 34.07
C MET A 165 18.77 -3.88 35.52
N GLN A 166 17.47 -3.74 35.74
CA GLN A 166 16.84 -3.93 37.04
C GLN A 166 17.04 -5.37 37.54
N SER A 167 17.14 -5.52 38.87
CA SER A 167 17.28 -6.82 39.52
C SER A 167 16.41 -6.86 40.78
N PRO A 168 15.34 -7.68 40.80
CA PRO A 168 14.85 -8.51 39.69
C PRO A 168 14.30 -7.69 38.51
N PRO A 169 14.34 -8.20 37.26
CA PRO A 169 13.72 -7.55 36.11
C PRO A 169 12.20 -7.82 36.09
N GLY A 170 11.43 -7.04 36.86
CA GLY A 170 10.00 -7.22 37.07
C GLY A 170 9.17 -7.28 35.79
N HIS A 171 9.47 -6.43 34.81
CA HIS A 171 8.70 -6.37 33.57
C HIS A 171 8.91 -7.61 32.70
N ARG A 172 10.18 -8.04 32.55
CA ARG A 172 10.57 -9.30 31.90
C ARG A 172 9.92 -10.49 32.61
N ASN A 173 9.93 -10.51 33.94
CA ASN A 173 9.35 -11.60 34.71
C ASN A 173 7.84 -11.72 34.46
N ASN A 174 7.11 -10.62 34.32
CA ASN A 174 5.69 -10.65 33.93
C ASN A 174 5.51 -11.22 32.51
N ILE A 175 6.31 -10.75 31.54
CA ILE A 175 6.24 -11.23 30.14
C ILE A 175 6.46 -12.73 30.05
N HIS A 176 7.42 -13.29 30.79
CA HIS A 176 7.79 -14.71 30.70
C HIS A 176 7.09 -15.60 31.73
N ASP A 177 6.12 -15.09 32.49
CA ASP A 177 5.39 -15.91 33.43
C ASP A 177 4.39 -16.83 32.70
N ALA A 178 4.69 -18.13 32.69
CA ALA A 178 3.91 -19.15 32.02
C ALA A 178 2.50 -19.37 32.63
N ARG A 179 2.22 -18.78 33.80
CA ARG A 179 0.89 -18.86 34.42
C ARG A 179 -0.12 -17.89 33.80
N PHE A 180 0.34 -16.85 33.10
CA PHE A 180 -0.55 -15.95 32.36
C PHE A 180 -0.99 -16.58 31.04
N ARG A 181 -2.25 -16.30 30.68
CA ARG A 181 -2.96 -16.88 29.52
C ARG A 181 -3.57 -15.81 28.64
N GLU A 182 -3.99 -14.71 29.23
CA GLU A 182 -4.65 -13.62 28.54
C GLU A 182 -3.92 -12.30 28.80
N ILE A 183 -4.13 -11.33 27.92
CA ILE A 183 -3.55 -10.01 28.03
C ILE A 183 -4.47 -8.94 27.47
N GLY A 184 -4.40 -7.74 28.05
CA GLY A 184 -4.79 -6.49 27.42
C GLY A 184 -3.56 -5.62 27.24
N VAL A 185 -3.42 -5.00 26.07
CA VAL A 185 -2.37 -4.00 25.83
C VAL A 185 -3.08 -2.71 25.49
N GLY A 186 -2.82 -1.65 26.26
CA GLY A 186 -3.41 -0.34 26.04
C GLY A 186 -2.36 0.67 25.63
N VAL A 187 -2.44 1.18 24.41
CA VAL A 187 -1.50 2.19 23.88
C VAL A 187 -2.18 3.55 23.74
N VAL A 188 -1.48 4.61 24.16
CA VAL A 188 -1.85 5.99 23.88
C VAL A 188 -0.68 6.68 23.19
N LEU A 189 -0.92 7.23 21.99
CA LEU A 189 0.04 8.02 21.24
C LEU A 189 -0.18 9.51 21.50
N GLY A 190 0.92 10.23 21.72
CA GLY A 190 0.93 11.67 21.98
C GLY A 190 1.86 12.02 23.14
N SER A 191 2.14 13.32 23.28
CA SER A 191 2.93 13.87 24.39
C SER A 191 2.06 14.81 25.23
N ASN A 192 2.17 14.69 26.55
CA ASN A 192 1.52 15.61 27.49
C ASN A 192 2.40 15.80 28.73
N GLY A 193 2.84 17.04 28.97
CA GLY A 193 3.78 17.32 30.05
C GLY A 193 5.08 16.52 29.89
N GLY A 194 5.38 15.66 30.87
CA GLY A 194 6.58 14.83 30.87
C GLY A 194 6.45 13.46 30.22
N VAL A 195 5.24 13.02 29.80
CA VAL A 195 5.00 11.67 29.24
C VAL A 195 4.78 11.71 27.73
N GLY A 196 4.95 10.56 27.09
CA GLY A 196 4.90 10.37 25.64
C GLY A 196 6.29 10.19 25.02
N PRO A 197 6.36 10.07 23.67
CA PRO A 197 5.25 10.15 22.71
C PRO A 197 4.38 8.88 22.63
N GLN A 198 4.72 7.82 23.35
CA GLN A 198 3.89 6.63 23.50
C GLN A 198 3.81 6.20 24.96
N LEU A 199 2.60 5.91 25.42
CA LEU A 199 2.32 5.25 26.69
C LEU A 199 1.77 3.87 26.42
N VAL A 200 2.24 2.88 27.17
CA VAL A 200 1.79 1.50 27.08
C VAL A 200 1.56 0.91 28.46
N THR A 201 0.42 0.23 28.61
CA THR A 201 0.08 -0.62 29.75
C THR A 201 -0.16 -2.04 29.24
N GLN A 202 0.41 -3.05 29.88
CA GLN A 202 0.21 -4.47 29.58
C GLN A 202 -0.40 -5.16 30.80
N ASP A 203 -1.68 -5.51 30.72
CA ASP A 203 -2.42 -6.19 31.78
C ASP A 203 -2.46 -7.70 31.49
N PHE A 204 -1.62 -8.47 32.18
CA PHE A 204 -1.54 -9.92 32.08
C PHE A 204 -2.50 -10.59 33.03
N ALA A 205 -3.15 -11.68 32.60
CA ALA A 205 -4.08 -12.37 33.47
C ALA A 205 -4.19 -13.88 33.22
N ALA A 206 -4.76 -14.55 34.23
CA ALA A 206 -5.37 -15.86 34.09
C ALA A 206 -6.67 -15.91 34.90
N ASP A 207 -7.71 -16.49 34.30
CA ASP A 207 -8.99 -16.72 34.94
C ASP A 207 -9.03 -18.07 35.67
N ALA A 208 -10.14 -18.32 36.39
CA ALA A 208 -10.36 -19.57 37.11
C ALA A 208 -10.71 -20.77 36.24
N SER A 209 -11.03 -20.56 34.96
CA SER A 209 -11.45 -21.64 34.07
C SER A 209 -10.28 -22.53 33.68
N GLY A 210 -9.07 -21.97 33.65
CA GLY A 210 -7.86 -22.68 33.21
C GLY A 210 -7.93 -23.13 31.75
N ARG A 211 -8.89 -22.63 30.97
CA ARG A 211 -9.13 -23.10 29.61
C ARG A 211 -8.05 -22.60 28.64
N PRO A 212 -7.71 -23.39 27.61
CA PRO A 212 -6.80 -22.95 26.57
C PRO A 212 -7.51 -22.06 25.55
N PHE A 213 -6.73 -21.17 24.93
CA PHE A 213 -7.14 -20.32 23.83
C PHE A 213 -6.31 -20.62 22.58
N LEU A 214 -6.97 -20.63 21.43
CA LEU A 214 -6.31 -20.40 20.15
C LEU A 214 -6.21 -18.89 19.95
N THR A 215 -5.03 -18.40 19.61
CA THR A 215 -4.83 -17.00 19.21
C THR A 215 -4.00 -16.93 17.93
N GLY A 216 -3.87 -15.75 17.35
CA GLY A 216 -3.05 -15.53 16.17
C GLY A 216 -3.38 -14.21 15.50
N VAL A 217 -2.72 -13.98 14.37
CA VAL A 217 -2.88 -12.79 13.54
C VAL A 217 -3.00 -13.18 12.08
N ALA A 218 -3.90 -12.53 11.35
CA ALA A 218 -3.93 -12.56 9.89
C ALA A 218 -3.27 -11.27 9.36
N PHE A 219 -2.24 -11.39 8.51
CA PHE A 219 -1.52 -10.21 8.03
C PHE A 219 -0.85 -10.44 6.67
N TYR A 220 -0.64 -9.37 5.92
CA TYR A 220 0.22 -9.35 4.74
C TYR A 220 1.62 -8.92 5.15
N ASP A 221 2.59 -9.82 5.02
CA ASP A 221 4.01 -9.52 5.24
C ASP A 221 4.55 -8.67 4.08
N PHE A 222 4.45 -7.35 4.21
CA PHE A 222 4.79 -6.40 3.14
C PHE A 222 6.29 -6.21 3.00
N ASN A 223 7.03 -6.35 4.10
CA ASN A 223 8.48 -6.18 4.13
C ASN A 223 9.25 -7.51 4.03
N THR A 224 8.55 -8.63 3.97
CA THR A 224 9.08 -10.00 3.82
C THR A 224 9.96 -10.47 4.98
N ASN A 225 9.74 -9.97 6.20
CA ASN A 225 10.51 -10.33 7.38
C ASN A 225 9.95 -11.56 8.13
N GLY A 226 8.81 -12.10 7.70
CA GLY A 226 8.14 -13.26 8.29
C GLY A 226 7.49 -13.01 9.65
N PHE A 227 7.24 -11.75 10.02
CA PHE A 227 6.71 -11.33 11.30
C PHE A 227 5.68 -10.20 11.11
N TYR A 228 4.74 -10.05 12.05
CA TYR A 228 3.76 -8.98 11.98
C TYR A 228 4.39 -7.64 12.32
N ASP A 229 4.21 -6.67 11.44
CA ASP A 229 4.44 -5.26 11.73
C ASP A 229 3.14 -4.46 11.84
N ALA A 230 3.20 -3.37 12.61
CA ALA A 230 2.06 -2.46 12.73
C ALA A 230 1.62 -1.97 11.34
N GLY A 231 0.34 -2.19 11.01
CA GLY A 231 -0.24 -1.84 9.72
C GLY A 231 -0.40 -2.99 8.73
N GLU A 232 0.11 -4.18 9.04
CA GLU A 232 0.03 -5.36 8.16
C GLU A 232 -1.26 -6.18 8.30
N GLY A 233 -2.05 -5.89 9.33
CA GLY A 233 -3.24 -6.64 9.70
C GLY A 233 -4.27 -6.81 8.58
N ILE A 234 -4.89 -7.98 8.53
CA ILE A 234 -6.03 -8.29 7.67
C ILE A 234 -7.26 -8.48 8.57
N GLY A 235 -8.10 -7.45 8.63
CA GLY A 235 -9.38 -7.51 9.35
C GLY A 235 -10.49 -8.21 8.57
N GLY A 236 -11.47 -8.74 9.30
CA GLY A 236 -12.68 -9.34 8.72
C GLY A 236 -12.51 -10.80 8.26
N VAL A 237 -11.40 -11.46 8.58
CA VAL A 237 -11.21 -12.89 8.27
C VAL A 237 -11.98 -13.72 9.30
N ALA A 238 -12.89 -14.57 8.82
CA ALA A 238 -13.58 -15.51 9.69
C ALA A 238 -12.63 -16.66 10.09
N VAL A 239 -12.56 -16.93 11.39
CA VAL A 239 -11.78 -18.02 11.98
C VAL A 239 -12.74 -18.99 12.66
N THR A 240 -12.83 -20.20 12.13
CA THR A 240 -13.67 -21.26 12.68
C THR A 240 -12.82 -22.44 13.12
N VAL A 241 -13.18 -23.07 14.23
CA VAL A 241 -12.41 -24.18 14.81
C VAL A 241 -13.34 -25.37 15.02
N VAL A 242 -13.05 -26.49 14.36
CA VAL A 242 -13.86 -27.71 14.47
C VAL A 242 -13.83 -28.21 15.91
N GLY A 243 -15.01 -28.35 16.53
CA GLY A 243 -15.15 -28.81 17.92
C GLY A 243 -15.05 -27.70 18.97
N ALA A 244 -14.84 -26.44 18.60
CA ALA A 244 -14.94 -25.31 19.52
C ALA A 244 -16.36 -24.76 19.59
N ASN A 245 -16.76 -24.27 20.77
CA ASN A 245 -18.03 -23.57 20.96
C ASN A 245 -18.01 -22.13 20.45
N PHE A 246 -16.81 -21.63 20.09
CA PHE A 246 -16.58 -20.26 19.68
C PHE A 246 -15.95 -20.18 18.30
N SER A 247 -16.22 -19.06 17.62
CA SER A 247 -15.54 -18.62 16.40
C SER A 247 -15.02 -17.19 16.61
N ALA A 248 -14.20 -16.69 15.69
CA ALA A 248 -13.73 -15.31 15.73
C ALA A 248 -13.80 -14.66 14.34
N ILE A 249 -13.76 -13.34 14.33
CA ILE A 249 -13.44 -12.52 13.15
C ILE A 249 -12.21 -11.72 13.53
N THR A 250 -11.21 -11.67 12.65
CA THR A 250 -10.01 -10.88 12.90
C THR A 250 -10.34 -9.40 13.04
N ALA A 251 -9.78 -8.74 14.06
CA ALA A 251 -9.83 -7.29 14.22
C ALA A 251 -9.14 -6.59 13.04
N ASN A 252 -9.30 -5.27 12.89
CA ASN A 252 -8.61 -4.53 11.82
C ASN A 252 -7.07 -4.69 11.87
N SER A 253 -6.48 -4.85 13.05
CA SER A 253 -5.06 -5.16 13.25
C SER A 253 -4.69 -6.61 12.91
N GLY A 254 -5.65 -7.47 12.58
CA GLY A 254 -5.47 -8.86 12.17
C GLY A 254 -5.60 -9.87 13.30
N GLY A 255 -5.57 -9.43 14.57
CA GLY A 255 -5.62 -10.30 15.74
C GLY A 255 -6.94 -11.05 15.92
N TYR A 256 -6.87 -12.23 16.51
CA TYR A 256 -8.06 -12.98 16.93
C TYR A 256 -7.78 -13.89 18.15
N THR A 257 -8.86 -14.28 18.84
CA THR A 257 -8.85 -15.28 19.92
C THR A 257 -10.08 -16.18 19.79
N VAL A 258 -9.90 -17.50 19.95
CA VAL A 258 -10.99 -18.48 20.05
C VAL A 258 -10.78 -19.32 21.32
N PRO A 259 -11.68 -19.22 22.32
CA PRO A 259 -11.64 -20.11 23.49
C PRO A 259 -11.91 -21.56 23.11
N LEU A 260 -11.04 -22.47 23.55
CA LEU A 260 -11.13 -23.90 23.25
C LEU A 260 -11.78 -24.66 24.42
N PRO A 261 -12.36 -25.85 24.18
CA PRO A 261 -12.98 -26.64 25.24
C PRO A 261 -11.97 -27.39 26.12
N GLY A 262 -10.73 -27.60 25.66
CA GLY A 262 -9.68 -28.29 26.42
C GLY A 262 -8.52 -28.75 25.55
N ASP A 263 -7.85 -29.81 25.98
CA ASP A 263 -6.80 -30.48 25.21
C ASP A 263 -7.39 -31.24 24.02
N GLY A 264 -6.63 -31.30 22.93
CA GLY A 264 -7.05 -31.99 21.73
C GLY A 264 -6.39 -31.46 20.46
N THR A 265 -6.73 -32.10 19.34
CA THR A 265 -6.31 -31.68 18.01
C THR A 265 -7.47 -30.97 17.33
N TYR A 266 -7.23 -29.74 16.89
CA TYR A 266 -8.24 -28.89 16.28
C TYR A 266 -7.87 -28.51 14.85
N THR A 267 -8.87 -28.46 13.97
CA THR A 267 -8.74 -27.90 12.62
C THR A 267 -9.29 -26.48 12.61
N VAL A 268 -8.41 -25.52 12.38
CA VAL A 268 -8.69 -24.09 12.24
C VAL A 268 -8.90 -23.81 10.76
N THR A 269 -9.97 -23.09 10.41
CA THR A 269 -10.27 -22.66 9.04
C THR A 269 -10.35 -21.14 8.99
N PHE A 270 -9.57 -20.55 8.10
CA PHE A 270 -9.60 -19.13 7.76
C PHE A 270 -10.32 -18.91 6.44
N SER A 271 -11.26 -17.97 6.41
CA SER A 271 -11.98 -17.62 5.19
C SER A 271 -12.34 -16.13 5.12
N ALA A 272 -12.11 -15.53 3.95
CA ALA A 272 -12.60 -14.19 3.60
C ALA A 272 -12.76 -14.09 2.07
N ALA A 273 -13.51 -13.10 1.58
CA ALA A 273 -13.64 -12.86 0.15
C ALA A 273 -12.27 -12.61 -0.50
N GLY A 274 -12.02 -13.19 -1.67
CA GLY A 274 -10.75 -13.03 -2.38
C GLY A 274 -9.54 -13.75 -1.77
N LEU A 275 -9.70 -14.46 -0.63
CA LEU A 275 -8.67 -15.34 -0.07
C LEU A 275 -9.02 -16.82 -0.31
N PRO A 276 -8.04 -17.66 -0.67
CA PRO A 276 -8.21 -19.11 -0.61
C PRO A 276 -8.55 -19.55 0.81
N VAL A 277 -9.54 -20.44 0.95
CA VAL A 277 -9.84 -21.07 2.24
C VAL A 277 -8.60 -21.82 2.71
N THR A 278 -8.09 -21.44 3.87
CA THR A 278 -6.85 -22.00 4.42
C THR A 278 -7.18 -22.75 5.70
N THR A 279 -6.64 -23.96 5.87
CA THR A 279 -6.81 -24.75 7.10
C THR A 279 -5.48 -24.99 7.79
N ARG A 280 -5.50 -25.04 9.12
CA ARG A 280 -4.34 -25.38 9.96
C ARG A 280 -4.75 -26.37 11.04
N THR A 281 -3.90 -27.34 11.32
CA THR A 281 -4.06 -28.23 12.46
C THR A 281 -3.25 -27.69 13.64
N VAL A 282 -3.88 -27.54 14.79
CA VAL A 282 -3.24 -27.16 16.05
C VAL A 282 -3.46 -28.25 17.08
N VAL A 283 -2.47 -28.48 17.94
CA VAL A 283 -2.53 -29.46 19.02
C VAL A 283 -2.40 -28.74 20.35
N VAL A 284 -3.41 -28.87 21.19
CA VAL A 284 -3.44 -28.34 22.55
C VAL A 284 -3.16 -29.48 23.52
N ALA A 285 -2.18 -29.28 24.38
CA ALA A 285 -1.80 -30.23 25.42
C ALA A 285 -1.43 -29.51 26.72
N GLY A 286 -1.81 -30.06 27.87
CA GLY A 286 -1.53 -29.45 29.17
C GLY A 286 -2.37 -28.19 29.45
N GLY A 287 -3.47 -28.02 28.72
CA GLY A 287 -4.39 -26.91 28.83
C GLY A 287 -3.77 -25.56 28.46
N VAL A 288 -2.68 -25.50 27.70
CA VAL A 288 -2.00 -24.23 27.36
C VAL A 288 -2.51 -23.63 26.05
N ASN A 289 -2.33 -22.34 25.88
CA ASN A 289 -2.69 -21.66 24.64
C ASN A 289 -1.82 -22.09 23.47
N VAL A 290 -2.36 -21.93 22.26
CA VAL A 290 -1.66 -22.20 21.01
C VAL A 290 -1.87 -21.05 20.03
N LYS A 291 -0.90 -20.83 19.14
CA LYS A 291 -0.93 -19.78 18.13
C LYS A 291 -1.07 -20.36 16.72
N ALA A 292 -1.91 -19.77 15.87
CA ALA A 292 -1.93 -20.06 14.45
C ALA A 292 -2.16 -18.79 13.63
N ASP A 293 -1.23 -18.46 12.75
CA ASP A 293 -1.34 -17.25 11.93
C ASP A 293 -1.90 -17.53 10.54
N LEU A 294 -2.40 -16.50 9.88
CA LEU A 294 -2.68 -16.52 8.45
C LEU A 294 -1.79 -15.49 7.76
N VAL A 295 -0.87 -15.96 6.93
CA VAL A 295 0.07 -15.09 6.18
C VAL A 295 -0.11 -15.38 4.69
N PRO A 296 -1.14 -14.81 4.04
CA PRO A 296 -1.33 -14.97 2.61
C PRO A 296 -0.33 -14.10 1.85
N THR A 297 0.03 -14.51 0.64
CA THR A 297 0.84 -13.67 -0.26
C THR A 297 0.04 -12.44 -0.68
N TYR A 298 0.63 -11.25 -0.53
CA TYR A 298 0.03 -10.02 -1.04
C TYR A 298 0.20 -9.92 -2.55
N ALA A 299 -0.90 -9.59 -3.24
CA ALA A 299 -0.88 -9.19 -4.65
C ALA A 299 -1.71 -7.91 -4.79
N PRO A 300 -1.14 -6.81 -5.31
CA PRO A 300 -1.90 -5.58 -5.54
C PRO A 300 -2.94 -5.76 -6.65
N PRO A 301 -3.98 -4.90 -6.70
CA PRO A 301 -4.98 -4.97 -7.77
C PRO A 301 -4.37 -4.52 -9.10
N VAL A 302 -4.50 -5.36 -10.14
CA VAL A 302 -3.97 -5.12 -11.50
C VAL A 302 -5.12 -5.02 -12.48
N ILE A 303 -5.20 -3.93 -13.24
CA ILE A 303 -6.22 -3.73 -14.27
C ILE A 303 -5.96 -4.68 -15.46
N ALA A 304 -6.95 -5.50 -15.78
CA ALA A 304 -6.88 -6.52 -16.83
C ALA A 304 -7.17 -5.95 -18.24
N GLY A 305 -7.03 -6.79 -19.26
CA GLY A 305 -7.41 -6.48 -20.65
C GLY A 305 -6.37 -5.68 -21.45
N GLY A 306 -6.77 -5.17 -22.61
CA GLY A 306 -5.92 -4.31 -23.46
C GLY A 306 -5.79 -2.88 -22.94
N ASN A 307 -5.09 -2.04 -23.71
CA ASN A 307 -4.83 -0.62 -23.40
C ASN A 307 -5.67 0.33 -24.26
N ALA A 308 -6.68 -0.17 -24.97
CA ALA A 308 -7.57 0.64 -25.81
C ALA A 308 -8.90 0.88 -25.09
N ALA A 309 -9.40 2.11 -25.13
CA ALA A 309 -10.74 2.49 -24.69
C ALA A 309 -11.49 3.17 -25.84
N PHE A 310 -12.75 2.84 -26.02
CA PHE A 310 -13.57 3.39 -27.10
C PHE A 310 -14.22 4.73 -26.70
N LEU A 311 -14.01 5.73 -27.55
CA LEU A 311 -14.60 7.07 -27.44
C LEU A 311 -16.14 7.01 -27.42
N ASN A 312 -16.78 7.77 -26.53
CA ASN A 312 -18.23 7.89 -26.37
C ASN A 312 -18.95 6.55 -26.13
N ARG A 313 -18.25 5.59 -25.49
CA ARG A 313 -18.77 4.27 -25.12
C ARG A 313 -18.44 3.94 -23.67
N SER A 314 -19.23 3.05 -23.06
CA SER A 314 -18.93 2.44 -21.78
C SER A 314 -17.84 1.38 -21.96
N ASN A 315 -16.67 1.63 -21.37
CA ASN A 315 -15.58 0.66 -21.29
C ASN A 315 -15.59 0.06 -19.90
N VAL A 316 -15.92 -1.22 -19.77
CA VAL A 316 -15.90 -1.92 -18.46
C VAL A 316 -14.48 -2.43 -18.22
N LEU A 317 -13.79 -1.85 -17.25
CA LEU A 317 -12.42 -2.21 -16.89
C LEU A 317 -12.46 -3.07 -15.63
N SER A 318 -12.03 -4.32 -15.74
CA SER A 318 -11.89 -5.24 -14.61
C SER A 318 -10.48 -5.25 -14.05
N PHE A 319 -10.33 -5.68 -12.80
CA PHE A 319 -9.04 -5.82 -12.13
C PHE A 319 -9.00 -7.06 -11.21
N SER A 320 -7.80 -7.50 -10.84
CA SER A 320 -7.62 -8.62 -9.91
C SER A 320 -8.08 -8.25 -8.49
N PRO A 321 -8.81 -9.15 -7.78
CA PRO A 321 -9.19 -8.90 -6.39
C PRO A 321 -7.96 -8.93 -5.48
N VAL A 322 -8.06 -8.22 -4.36
CA VAL A 322 -7.18 -8.34 -3.20
C VAL A 322 -7.92 -9.12 -2.11
N GLY A 323 -7.21 -10.03 -1.45
CA GLY A 323 -7.78 -10.83 -0.38
C GLY A 323 -8.31 -10.00 0.78
N ALA A 324 -9.50 -10.35 1.27
CA ALA A 324 -10.25 -9.67 2.31
C ALA A 324 -10.61 -8.20 2.01
N ALA A 325 -10.43 -7.73 0.77
CA ALA A 325 -10.81 -6.36 0.42
C ALA A 325 -12.33 -6.14 0.53
N THR A 326 -12.70 -5.07 1.22
CA THR A 326 -14.10 -4.65 1.44
C THR A 326 -14.56 -3.66 0.38
N SER A 327 -13.66 -2.87 -0.17
CA SER A 327 -13.92 -1.93 -1.27
C SER A 327 -12.63 -1.60 -2.02
N TYR A 328 -12.76 -0.87 -3.13
CA TYR A 328 -11.64 -0.32 -3.87
C TYR A 328 -11.87 1.15 -4.17
N ARG A 329 -10.84 1.83 -4.64
CA ARG A 329 -10.98 3.09 -5.36
C ARG A 329 -10.06 3.11 -6.57
N VAL A 330 -10.47 3.82 -7.60
CA VAL A 330 -9.68 4.03 -8.80
C VAL A 330 -9.19 5.46 -8.83
N GLU A 331 -7.92 5.64 -9.14
CA GLU A 331 -7.35 6.93 -9.49
C GLU A 331 -7.23 7.01 -11.01
N GLN A 332 -7.86 8.02 -11.59
CA GLN A 332 -7.78 8.37 -13.00
C GLN A 332 -6.88 9.59 -13.18
N THR A 333 -5.85 9.44 -14.01
CA THR A 333 -4.93 10.52 -14.37
C THR A 333 -5.09 10.82 -15.85
N LYS A 334 -5.32 12.09 -16.22
CA LYS A 334 -5.38 12.50 -17.63
C LYS A 334 -3.95 12.71 -18.16
N LEU A 335 -3.68 12.17 -19.34
CA LEU A 335 -2.41 12.29 -20.05
C LEU A 335 -2.61 13.13 -21.30
N LEU A 336 -2.12 14.37 -21.26
CA LEU A 336 -2.21 15.31 -22.39
C LEU A 336 -0.93 15.28 -23.21
N PRO A 337 -0.96 15.27 -24.56
CA PRO A 337 0.25 15.43 -25.36
C PRO A 337 1.02 16.68 -24.93
N TYR A 338 2.31 16.52 -24.63
CA TYR A 338 3.17 17.64 -24.27
C TYR A 338 3.85 18.17 -25.54
N ALA A 339 3.58 19.42 -25.87
CA ALA A 339 4.12 20.09 -27.05
C ALA A 339 4.65 21.50 -26.73
N ALA A 340 4.75 21.85 -25.43
CA ALA A 340 5.24 23.15 -25.02
C ALA A 340 6.73 23.27 -25.33
N VAL A 341 7.12 24.47 -25.78
CA VAL A 341 8.51 24.92 -25.89
C VAL A 341 8.64 26.09 -24.91
N GLU A 342 9.53 25.95 -23.94
CA GLU A 342 9.76 26.93 -22.89
C GLU A 342 11.05 27.70 -23.17
N GLY A 343 10.89 28.97 -23.52
CA GLY A 343 11.94 29.90 -23.92
C GLY A 343 11.84 31.25 -23.21
N ALA A 344 11.19 31.32 -22.05
CA ALA A 344 10.97 32.54 -21.26
C ALA A 344 10.04 33.60 -21.88
N GLU A 345 9.49 33.35 -23.07
CA GLU A 345 8.53 34.24 -23.77
C GLU A 345 7.27 34.55 -22.95
N ASN A 346 6.87 33.61 -22.09
CA ASN A 346 5.70 33.73 -21.21
C ASN A 346 6.10 33.92 -19.75
N GLY A 347 7.23 34.57 -19.50
CA GLY A 347 7.75 34.77 -18.16
C GLY A 347 8.18 33.45 -17.52
N THR A 348 7.93 33.28 -16.23
CA THR A 348 8.23 32.05 -15.47
C THR A 348 7.02 31.12 -15.34
N ASN A 349 6.03 31.22 -16.25
CA ASN A 349 4.80 30.46 -16.12
C ASN A 349 5.01 28.94 -16.27
N GLY A 350 5.93 28.47 -17.13
CA GLY A 350 6.23 27.05 -17.28
C GLY A 350 7.28 26.49 -16.31
N VAL A 351 7.87 27.34 -15.47
CA VAL A 351 9.02 27.00 -14.60
C VAL A 351 8.86 27.47 -13.17
N VAL A 352 9.55 26.80 -12.25
CA VAL A 352 9.86 27.29 -10.90
C VAL A 352 11.35 27.63 -10.87
N ALA A 353 11.66 28.90 -10.61
CA ALA A 353 13.03 29.38 -10.47
C ALA A 353 13.39 29.49 -8.99
N GLU A 354 14.41 28.76 -8.57
CA GLU A 354 15.02 28.87 -7.25
C GLU A 354 16.38 29.54 -7.43
N ILE A 355 16.38 30.88 -7.33
CA ILE A 355 17.54 31.71 -7.61
C ILE A 355 17.88 32.62 -6.44
N SER A 356 19.15 33.04 -6.38
CA SER A 356 19.63 34.05 -5.45
C SER A 356 19.07 35.43 -5.82
N ASN A 357 18.87 36.27 -4.81
CA ASN A 357 18.47 37.66 -5.03
C ASN A 357 19.58 38.44 -5.77
N GLY A 358 19.19 39.45 -6.55
CA GLY A 358 20.12 40.38 -7.20
C GLY A 358 20.26 40.27 -8.71
N TYR A 359 19.44 39.44 -9.37
CA TYR A 359 19.34 39.41 -10.84
C TYR A 359 17.98 38.88 -11.32
N ALA A 360 17.65 39.14 -12.59
CA ALA A 360 16.45 38.63 -13.22
C ALA A 360 16.74 37.28 -13.89
N VAL A 361 15.87 36.29 -13.66
CA VAL A 361 15.99 34.97 -14.30
C VAL A 361 15.69 34.98 -15.80
N ILE A 362 15.20 36.10 -16.33
CA ILE A 362 14.85 36.28 -17.75
C ILE A 362 15.67 37.44 -18.30
N THR A 363 16.20 37.25 -19.51
CA THR A 363 16.94 38.29 -20.23
C THR A 363 16.47 38.37 -21.68
N THR A 364 16.48 39.58 -22.24
CA THR A 364 16.23 39.85 -23.67
C THR A 364 17.53 40.13 -24.43
N ALA A 365 18.66 40.23 -23.74
CA ALA A 365 19.95 40.59 -24.34
C ALA A 365 20.64 39.42 -25.05
N ALA A 366 20.26 38.18 -24.73
CA ALA A 366 20.76 36.97 -25.35
C ALA A 366 19.64 35.94 -25.40
N HIS A 367 19.32 35.44 -26.59
CA HIS A 367 18.31 34.41 -26.81
C HIS A 367 18.65 33.62 -28.08
N ALA A 368 18.17 32.37 -28.17
CA ALA A 368 18.36 31.48 -29.31
C ALA A 368 17.15 31.53 -30.24
N GLY A 369 15.95 31.52 -29.65
CA GLY A 369 14.65 31.70 -30.29
C GLY A 369 13.96 32.96 -29.77
N GLY A 370 12.81 33.30 -30.33
CA GLY A 370 11.93 34.35 -29.77
C GLY A 370 12.60 35.71 -29.48
N ALA A 371 12.27 36.29 -28.32
CA ALA A 371 12.73 37.59 -27.83
C ALA A 371 13.38 37.53 -26.43
N ALA A 372 13.34 36.38 -25.75
CA ALA A 372 13.88 36.21 -24.41
C ALA A 372 14.56 34.84 -24.21
N SER A 373 15.33 34.69 -23.13
CA SER A 373 15.79 33.40 -22.64
C SER A 373 15.90 33.41 -21.11
N PHE A 374 16.06 32.23 -20.51
CA PHE A 374 16.39 32.14 -19.10
C PHE A 374 17.88 32.36 -18.87
N HIS A 375 18.21 33.08 -17.80
CA HIS A 375 19.56 33.40 -17.36
C HIS A 375 19.73 32.94 -15.91
N LEU A 376 20.76 32.15 -15.64
CA LEU A 376 21.19 31.75 -14.30
C LEU A 376 22.59 32.31 -14.03
N ALA A 377 22.66 33.34 -13.18
CA ALA A 377 23.89 33.93 -12.67
C ALA A 377 24.17 33.49 -11.23
N MET A 378 25.38 33.74 -10.72
CA MET A 378 25.80 33.24 -9.39
C MET A 378 26.37 34.37 -8.53
N PRO A 379 25.54 35.30 -8.01
CA PRO A 379 26.01 36.42 -7.19
C PRO A 379 26.61 35.99 -5.84
N ALA A 380 26.24 34.79 -5.36
CA ALA A 380 26.78 34.13 -4.19
C ALA A 380 27.08 32.66 -4.55
N PRO A 381 27.96 31.94 -3.82
CA PRO A 381 28.34 30.54 -4.10
C PRO A 381 27.22 29.55 -3.75
N VAL A 382 26.03 29.77 -4.29
CA VAL A 382 24.80 29.01 -4.09
C VAL A 382 24.36 28.50 -5.46
N SER A 383 23.90 27.26 -5.51
CA SER A 383 23.38 26.68 -6.76
C SER A 383 22.04 27.31 -7.13
N GLN A 384 21.82 27.49 -8.43
CA GLN A 384 20.59 28.05 -8.99
C GLN A 384 19.82 26.95 -9.72
N PHE A 385 18.49 26.92 -9.60
CA PHE A 385 17.67 25.91 -10.24
C PHE A 385 16.52 26.51 -11.05
N LEU A 386 16.23 25.87 -12.18
CA LEU A 386 15.09 26.15 -13.03
C LEU A 386 14.36 24.83 -13.30
N THR A 387 13.24 24.60 -12.62
CA THR A 387 12.48 23.34 -12.69
C THR A 387 11.25 23.52 -13.56
N LEU A 388 11.05 22.66 -14.57
CA LEU A 388 9.80 22.66 -15.35
C LEU A 388 8.64 22.27 -14.43
N ARG A 389 7.52 23.02 -14.50
CA ARG A 389 6.31 22.73 -13.71
C ARG A 389 5.64 21.40 -14.02
N PRO A 390 5.46 20.99 -15.28
CA PRO A 390 4.70 19.78 -15.58
C PRO A 390 5.44 18.53 -15.08
N ILE A 391 4.68 17.60 -14.52
CA ILE A 391 5.13 16.22 -14.39
C ILE A 391 4.84 15.54 -15.72
N LEU A 392 5.84 14.88 -16.31
CA LEU A 392 5.74 14.30 -17.64
C LEU A 392 5.81 12.78 -17.57
N ARG A 393 4.90 12.11 -18.26
CA ARG A 393 4.99 10.69 -18.60
C ARG A 393 5.80 10.55 -19.88
N LEU A 394 6.97 9.93 -19.80
CA LEU A 394 7.89 9.81 -20.94
C LEU A 394 7.53 8.64 -21.85
N GLY A 395 7.66 8.84 -23.16
CA GLY A 395 7.50 7.83 -24.20
C GLY A 395 8.81 7.12 -24.54
N THR A 396 8.73 6.19 -25.50
CA THR A 396 9.89 5.37 -25.92
C THR A 396 10.87 6.14 -26.79
N ASN A 397 10.42 7.22 -27.43
CA ASN A 397 11.23 8.08 -28.29
C ASN A 397 11.45 9.47 -27.66
N SER A 398 11.19 9.63 -26.36
CA SER A 398 11.34 10.93 -25.70
C SER A 398 12.76 11.47 -25.82
N GLN A 399 12.85 12.74 -26.19
CA GLN A 399 14.10 13.52 -26.19
C GLN A 399 13.88 14.84 -25.47
N LEU A 400 14.83 15.22 -24.62
CA LEU A 400 14.97 16.57 -24.11
C LEU A 400 15.83 17.37 -25.08
N THR A 401 15.28 18.42 -25.66
CA THR A 401 16.01 19.38 -26.50
C THR A 401 15.99 20.75 -25.87
N PHE A 402 17.11 21.47 -25.94
CA PHE A 402 17.21 22.84 -25.43
C PHE A 402 18.41 23.55 -26.06
N ALA A 403 18.33 24.86 -26.22
CA ALA A 403 19.46 25.71 -26.55
C ALA A 403 20.18 26.10 -25.26
N SER A 404 21.51 25.96 -25.24
CA SER A 404 22.34 26.26 -24.08
C SER A 404 23.49 27.19 -24.44
N ARG A 405 23.77 28.17 -23.58
CA ARG A 405 25.01 28.96 -23.65
C ARG A 405 25.57 29.09 -22.25
N LEU A 406 26.69 28.43 -21.97
CA LEU A 406 27.47 28.70 -20.77
C LEU A 406 28.60 29.66 -21.17
N SER A 407 28.51 30.92 -20.74
CA SER A 407 29.50 31.95 -21.09
C SER A 407 30.54 32.08 -19.98
N TRP A 408 30.80 33.29 -19.48
CA TRP A 408 31.78 33.50 -18.40
C TRP A 408 31.40 32.70 -17.15
N ALA A 409 32.17 31.64 -16.90
CA ALA A 409 31.99 30.70 -15.80
C ALA A 409 33.32 30.01 -15.49
N THR A 410 33.63 29.79 -14.22
CA THR A 410 34.81 29.01 -13.83
C THR A 410 34.56 27.51 -14.02
N THR A 411 35.62 26.70 -13.95
CA THR A 411 35.48 25.24 -13.95
C THR A 411 34.69 24.72 -12.75
N GLY A 412 34.64 25.50 -11.66
CA GLY A 412 33.82 25.23 -10.47
C GLY A 412 32.33 25.51 -10.68
N GLN A 413 31.97 26.29 -11.70
CA GLN A 413 30.58 26.62 -12.05
C GLN A 413 30.11 25.70 -13.18
N VAL A 414 29.16 24.80 -12.87
CA VAL A 414 28.76 23.70 -13.76
C VAL A 414 27.27 23.80 -14.09
N ALA A 415 26.97 23.93 -15.38
CA ALA A 415 25.62 23.84 -15.94
C ALA A 415 25.18 22.39 -16.07
N ARG A 416 23.94 22.09 -15.73
CA ARG A 416 23.37 20.74 -15.75
C ARG A 416 21.93 20.74 -16.25
N ALA A 417 21.55 19.67 -16.93
CA ALA A 417 20.16 19.27 -17.11
C ALA A 417 19.94 17.98 -16.32
N GLN A 418 18.86 17.91 -15.54
CA GLN A 418 18.62 16.85 -14.57
C GLN A 418 17.19 16.33 -14.66
N LEU A 419 17.00 15.07 -14.27
CA LEU A 419 15.71 14.40 -14.22
C LEU A 419 15.50 13.70 -12.89
N SER A 420 14.25 13.72 -12.41
CA SER A 420 13.79 13.00 -11.23
C SER A 420 12.61 12.11 -11.58
N THR A 421 12.59 10.87 -11.08
CA THR A 421 11.44 9.95 -11.19
C THR A 421 10.70 9.73 -9.87
N ASP A 422 11.05 10.50 -8.83
CA ASP A 422 10.55 10.39 -7.45
C ASP A 422 10.07 11.76 -6.93
N ASP A 423 9.42 12.51 -7.83
CA ASP A 423 8.80 13.81 -7.56
C ASP A 423 9.76 14.89 -7.03
N GLY A 424 11.04 14.77 -7.36
CA GLY A 424 12.08 15.74 -7.01
C GLY A 424 12.88 15.39 -5.74
N ALA A 425 12.64 14.22 -5.14
CA ALA A 425 13.42 13.77 -3.98
C ALA A 425 14.88 13.46 -4.35
N THR A 426 15.12 12.84 -5.51
CA THR A 426 16.46 12.63 -6.06
C THR A 426 16.55 13.09 -7.51
N TRP A 427 17.73 13.51 -7.93
CA TRP A 427 17.97 14.06 -9.27
C TRP A 427 19.20 13.42 -9.92
N GLN A 428 19.01 12.93 -11.14
CA GLN A 428 20.06 12.36 -11.98
C GLN A 428 20.48 13.37 -13.05
N ASP A 429 21.79 13.51 -13.27
CA ASP A 429 22.33 14.30 -14.38
C ASP A 429 22.07 13.61 -15.72
N LEU A 430 21.41 14.34 -16.63
CA LEU A 430 21.21 13.96 -18.02
C LEU A 430 22.30 14.56 -18.93
N TRP A 431 22.75 15.77 -18.59
CA TRP A 431 23.78 16.51 -19.31
C TRP A 431 24.49 17.46 -18.37
N THR A 432 25.80 17.64 -18.57
CA THR A 432 26.63 18.55 -17.76
C THR A 432 27.64 19.29 -18.62
N GLN A 433 27.93 20.54 -18.29
CA GLN A 433 29.02 21.33 -18.87
C GLN A 433 29.66 22.22 -17.79
N ALA A 434 30.96 22.05 -17.55
CA ALA A 434 31.73 22.95 -16.69
C ALA A 434 32.12 24.22 -17.45
N GLY A 435 32.25 25.35 -16.73
CA GLY A 435 32.81 26.57 -17.29
C GLY A 435 34.28 26.41 -17.66
N THR A 436 34.80 27.32 -18.49
CA THR A 436 36.17 27.25 -19.01
C THR A 436 37.17 28.08 -18.21
N GLY A 437 36.72 28.85 -17.21
CA GLY A 437 37.52 29.90 -16.58
C GLY A 437 37.55 31.21 -17.38
N GLY A 438 36.77 31.31 -18.46
CA GLY A 438 36.69 32.48 -19.34
C GLY A 438 35.36 32.51 -20.08
N SER A 439 35.30 33.17 -21.25
CA SER A 439 34.06 33.54 -21.96
C SER A 439 33.15 32.39 -22.44
N GLY A 440 33.56 31.13 -22.28
CA GLY A 440 32.76 29.95 -22.63
C GLY A 440 32.27 29.95 -24.09
N ASN A 441 31.00 29.61 -24.30
CA ASN A 441 30.37 29.57 -25.62
C ASN A 441 30.10 30.98 -26.17
N ALA A 442 30.51 31.21 -27.43
CA ALA A 442 30.28 32.46 -28.16
C ALA A 442 28.78 32.72 -28.49
N GLY A 443 27.97 31.67 -28.52
CA GLY A 443 26.53 31.72 -28.78
C GLY A 443 25.82 30.46 -28.24
N PHE A 444 24.52 30.35 -28.49
CA PHE A 444 23.75 29.19 -28.09
C PHE A 444 24.11 27.94 -28.90
N VAL A 445 24.14 26.80 -28.21
CA VAL A 445 24.38 25.47 -28.76
C VAL A 445 23.16 24.61 -28.48
N GLY A 446 22.55 24.07 -29.53
CA GLY A 446 21.47 23.10 -29.43
C GLY A 446 21.95 21.80 -28.78
N ARG A 447 21.21 21.33 -27.78
CA ARG A 447 21.43 20.08 -27.06
C ARG A 447 20.25 19.15 -27.34
N SER A 448 20.55 17.87 -27.48
CA SER A 448 19.56 16.80 -27.49
C SER A 448 20.05 15.67 -26.60
N VAL A 449 19.19 15.22 -25.69
CA VAL A 449 19.45 14.12 -24.76
C VAL A 449 18.30 13.13 -24.85
N SER A 450 18.63 11.86 -25.11
CA SER A 450 17.63 10.79 -25.12
C SER A 450 17.10 10.54 -23.70
N LEU A 451 15.78 10.44 -23.58
CA LEU A 451 15.09 10.05 -22.34
C LEU A 451 14.47 8.65 -22.44
N ALA A 452 14.77 7.88 -23.49
CA ALA A 452 14.17 6.57 -23.75
C ALA A 452 14.33 5.57 -22.58
N GLY A 453 15.41 5.68 -21.81
CA GLY A 453 15.65 4.85 -20.62
C GLY A 453 14.63 5.08 -19.48
N PHE A 454 13.83 6.13 -19.56
CA PHE A 454 12.79 6.48 -18.59
C PHE A 454 11.36 6.29 -19.13
N ALA A 455 11.22 5.65 -20.30
CA ALA A 455 9.92 5.41 -20.91
C ALA A 455 8.92 4.75 -19.94
N GLY A 456 7.69 5.25 -19.92
CA GLY A 456 6.63 4.80 -19.04
C GLY A 456 6.73 5.29 -17.58
N ARG A 457 7.74 6.11 -17.24
CA ARG A 457 7.86 6.72 -15.89
C ARG A 457 7.35 8.15 -15.90
N ASN A 458 6.81 8.58 -14.76
CA ASN A 458 6.57 9.99 -14.49
C ASN A 458 7.92 10.64 -14.15
N ALA A 459 8.16 11.84 -14.66
CA ALA A 459 9.43 12.54 -14.51
C ALA A 459 9.24 14.04 -14.31
N ARG A 460 10.11 14.63 -13.49
CA ARG A 460 10.37 16.07 -13.45
C ARG A 460 11.71 16.34 -14.12
N VAL A 461 11.82 17.48 -14.80
CA VAL A 461 13.06 17.94 -15.42
C VAL A 461 13.41 19.31 -14.86
N ARG A 462 14.69 19.50 -14.52
CA ARG A 462 15.22 20.79 -14.10
C ARG A 462 16.56 21.07 -14.74
N PHE A 463 16.95 22.33 -14.74
CA PHE A 463 18.29 22.77 -15.05
C PHE A 463 18.92 23.34 -13.79
N ALA A 464 20.21 23.10 -13.61
CA ALA A 464 20.94 23.54 -12.44
C ALA A 464 22.24 24.25 -12.86
N TYR A 465 22.50 25.41 -12.28
CA TYR A 465 23.80 26.07 -12.34
C TYR A 465 24.46 25.94 -10.97
N THR A 466 25.35 24.96 -10.87
CA THR A 466 25.89 24.47 -9.59
C THR A 466 27.29 24.99 -9.32
N PHE A 467 27.63 25.17 -8.05
CA PHE A 467 28.97 25.53 -7.61
C PHE A 467 29.65 24.34 -6.92
N SER A 468 30.79 23.92 -7.45
CA SER A 468 31.56 22.76 -6.98
C SER A 468 32.82 23.15 -6.20
N GLY A 469 33.05 24.44 -5.97
CA GLY A 469 34.18 24.99 -5.21
C GLY A 469 35.11 25.88 -6.04
N GLY A 470 36.02 26.60 -5.36
CA GLY A 470 37.02 27.48 -5.98
C GLY A 470 36.58 28.95 -6.11
N SER A 471 37.14 29.68 -7.07
CA SER A 471 36.64 31.00 -7.44
C SER A 471 35.43 30.89 -8.38
N PHE A 472 34.60 31.94 -8.43
CA PHE A 472 33.44 32.00 -9.30
C PHE A 472 33.28 33.40 -9.89
N PHE A 473 32.69 33.49 -11.07
CA PHE A 473 32.23 34.77 -11.60
C PHE A 473 30.90 35.12 -10.93
N SER A 474 30.90 36.20 -10.15
CA SER A 474 29.76 36.67 -9.36
C SER A 474 28.88 37.69 -10.06
N GLN A 475 29.29 38.13 -11.25
CA GLN A 475 28.56 39.11 -12.03
C GLN A 475 27.22 38.56 -12.52
N THR A 476 26.26 39.46 -12.69
CA THR A 476 24.88 39.14 -13.05
C THR A 476 24.45 39.79 -14.36
N ASP A 477 25.36 40.43 -15.08
CA ASP A 477 25.09 40.95 -16.41
C ASP A 477 24.86 39.80 -17.41
N ALA A 478 24.14 40.11 -18.50
CA ALA A 478 23.70 39.13 -19.50
C ALA A 478 24.82 38.57 -20.39
N THR A 479 26.08 38.67 -19.96
CA THR A 479 27.24 38.02 -20.58
C THR A 479 27.86 36.93 -19.69
N VAL A 480 27.46 36.83 -18.42
CA VAL A 480 28.05 35.89 -17.44
C VAL A 480 27.05 34.81 -17.04
N GLY A 481 27.52 33.58 -16.84
CA GLY A 481 26.69 32.48 -16.35
C GLY A 481 26.03 31.63 -17.45
N PHE A 482 24.91 31.00 -17.09
CA PHE A 482 24.27 29.96 -17.87
C PHE A 482 22.94 30.45 -18.46
N PHE A 483 22.80 30.37 -19.79
CA PHE A 483 21.59 30.74 -20.51
C PHE A 483 20.92 29.51 -21.13
N LEU A 484 19.61 29.49 -21.08
CA LEU A 484 18.73 28.40 -21.50
C LEU A 484 17.57 28.94 -22.32
N ASP A 485 17.31 28.31 -23.45
CA ASP A 485 16.22 28.69 -24.35
C ASP A 485 15.68 27.46 -25.10
N ASP A 486 14.53 27.59 -25.75
CA ASP A 486 13.90 26.57 -26.59
C ASP A 486 13.83 25.17 -25.92
N ILE A 487 13.49 25.12 -24.63
CA ILE A 487 13.40 23.87 -23.86
C ILE A 487 12.13 23.11 -24.30
N ALA A 488 12.31 21.93 -24.87
CA ALA A 488 11.22 21.08 -25.31
C ALA A 488 11.47 19.61 -24.96
N ILE A 489 10.40 18.86 -24.74
CA ILE A 489 10.46 17.41 -24.53
C ILE A 489 9.51 16.76 -25.52
N SER A 490 10.06 15.97 -26.45
CA SER A 490 9.28 15.25 -27.45
C SER A 490 8.75 13.91 -26.91
N ASP A 491 7.72 13.35 -27.57
CA ASP A 491 7.09 12.06 -27.22
C ASP A 491 6.74 11.95 -25.72
N ALA A 492 6.27 13.03 -25.10
CA ALA A 492 5.92 13.09 -23.69
C ALA A 492 4.45 13.49 -23.52
N ARG A 493 3.90 13.17 -22.35
CA ARG A 493 2.54 13.54 -21.97
C ARG A 493 2.55 14.23 -20.61
N GLU A 494 1.90 15.36 -20.50
CA GLU A 494 1.68 16.02 -19.22
C GLU A 494 0.69 15.22 -18.37
N VAL A 495 1.09 14.98 -17.13
CA VAL A 495 0.33 14.29 -16.10
C VAL A 495 -0.51 15.34 -15.37
N VAL A 496 -1.81 15.38 -15.66
CA VAL A 496 -2.75 16.29 -14.99
C VAL A 496 -3.15 15.72 -13.64
N THR A 497 -3.47 16.59 -12.68
CA THR A 497 -3.94 16.23 -11.33
C THR A 497 -4.94 15.06 -11.36
N PRO A 498 -4.67 13.96 -10.64
CA PRO A 498 -5.52 12.79 -10.66
C PRO A 498 -6.88 13.04 -10.01
N VAL A 499 -7.90 12.32 -10.48
CA VAL A 499 -9.24 12.25 -9.88
C VAL A 499 -9.43 10.87 -9.28
N VAL A 500 -9.92 10.79 -8.05
CA VAL A 500 -10.18 9.53 -7.35
C VAL A 500 -11.67 9.26 -7.28
N SER A 501 -12.08 8.01 -7.52
CA SER A 501 -13.48 7.57 -7.43
C SER A 501 -13.58 6.24 -6.69
N GLU A 502 -14.57 6.11 -5.82
CA GLU A 502 -14.79 4.89 -5.03
C GLU A 502 -15.46 3.79 -5.85
N ILE A 503 -15.07 2.54 -5.54
CA ILE A 503 -15.66 1.30 -6.06
C ILE A 503 -16.13 0.52 -4.83
N PRO A 504 -17.38 0.72 -4.38
CA PRO A 504 -17.87 0.16 -3.12
C PRO A 504 -17.88 -1.37 -3.08
N SER A 505 -18.03 -2.02 -4.24
CA SER A 505 -18.05 -3.48 -4.35
C SER A 505 -17.66 -3.95 -5.76
N GLY A 506 -17.28 -5.22 -5.85
CA GLY A 506 -16.86 -5.84 -7.11
C GLY A 506 -15.44 -5.47 -7.52
N THR A 507 -15.06 -5.95 -8.71
CA THR A 507 -13.69 -5.80 -9.24
C THR A 507 -13.70 -5.20 -10.64
N ALA A 508 -14.63 -4.27 -10.90
CA ALA A 508 -14.73 -3.56 -12.16
C ALA A 508 -15.27 -2.14 -11.97
N PHE A 509 -14.93 -1.25 -12.91
CA PHE A 509 -15.48 0.10 -13.01
C PHE A 509 -15.70 0.47 -14.48
N VAL A 510 -16.52 1.50 -14.72
CA VAL A 510 -16.86 1.95 -16.08
C VAL A 510 -16.09 3.23 -16.40
N PHE A 511 -15.43 3.23 -17.55
CA PHE A 511 -14.77 4.40 -18.13
C PHE A 511 -15.50 4.85 -19.41
N GLN A 512 -15.94 6.11 -19.45
CA GLN A 512 -16.65 6.72 -20.59
C GLN A 512 -15.90 7.96 -21.10
N PRO A 513 -14.85 7.81 -21.93
CA PRO A 513 -14.13 8.95 -22.47
C PRO A 513 -14.98 9.75 -23.47
N THR A 514 -14.93 11.08 -23.36
CA THR A 514 -15.60 12.02 -24.28
C THR A 514 -14.62 12.77 -25.19
N ASN A 515 -13.32 12.56 -25.02
CA ASN A 515 -12.26 13.09 -25.87
C ASN A 515 -11.17 12.03 -26.08
N THR A 516 -10.26 12.28 -27.02
CA THR A 516 -9.19 11.35 -27.42
C THR A 516 -7.93 11.44 -26.55
N ALA A 517 -7.93 12.22 -25.46
CA ALA A 517 -6.77 12.29 -24.58
C ALA A 517 -6.51 10.94 -23.91
N GLY A 518 -5.23 10.59 -23.77
CA GLY A 518 -4.83 9.40 -23.03
C GLY A 518 -5.21 9.53 -21.56
N CYS A 519 -5.30 8.41 -20.87
CA CYS A 519 -5.48 8.37 -19.42
C CYS A 519 -4.69 7.22 -18.81
N SER A 520 -4.43 7.30 -17.52
CA SER A 520 -3.83 6.24 -16.73
C SER A 520 -4.73 5.93 -15.55
N PHE A 521 -4.90 4.65 -15.25
CA PHE A 521 -5.65 4.20 -14.09
C PHE A 521 -4.77 3.36 -13.18
N ARG A 522 -4.93 3.53 -11.86
CA ARG A 522 -4.46 2.59 -10.84
C ARG A 522 -5.55 2.37 -9.81
N VAL A 523 -5.57 1.19 -9.22
CA VAL A 523 -6.60 0.78 -8.24
C VAL A 523 -5.96 0.62 -6.88
N GLN A 524 -6.67 0.98 -5.82
CA GLN A 524 -6.25 0.75 -4.44
C GLN A 524 -7.33 -0.04 -3.72
N ALA A 525 -6.92 -1.08 -2.98
CA ALA A 525 -7.83 -1.86 -2.15
C ALA A 525 -8.00 -1.23 -0.76
N GLN A 526 -9.16 -1.44 -0.16
CA GLN A 526 -9.43 -1.22 1.26
C GLN A 526 -9.74 -2.56 1.92
N ILE A 527 -9.17 -2.83 3.10
CA ILE A 527 -9.51 -3.96 3.97
C ILE A 527 -10.01 -3.37 5.28
N GLY A 528 -11.26 -3.63 5.64
CA GLY A 528 -11.88 -2.98 6.81
C GLY A 528 -11.84 -1.46 6.64
N THR A 529 -11.09 -0.77 7.50
CA THR A 529 -10.83 0.68 7.43
C THR A 529 -9.48 1.06 6.80
N ARG A 530 -8.61 0.08 6.51
CA ARG A 530 -7.24 0.29 6.03
C ARG A 530 -7.18 0.38 4.51
N ARG A 531 -6.56 1.44 3.98
CA ARG A 531 -6.19 1.54 2.56
C ARG A 531 -4.79 0.98 2.34
N LEU A 532 -4.65 0.07 1.38
CA LEU A 532 -3.34 -0.49 1.00
C LEU A 532 -2.62 0.41 0.00
N GLY A 533 -1.44 0.04 -0.49
CA GLY A 533 -0.81 0.74 -1.63
C GLY A 533 -1.67 0.69 -2.90
N PHE A 534 -1.56 1.72 -3.76
CA PHE A 534 -2.10 1.60 -5.12
C PHE A 534 -1.34 0.51 -5.87
N GLY A 535 -2.08 -0.29 -6.63
CA GLY A 535 -1.50 -1.20 -7.61
C GLY A 535 -0.85 -0.48 -8.79
N PRO A 536 -0.28 -1.24 -9.74
CA PRO A 536 0.41 -0.68 -10.88
C PRO A 536 -0.53 0.17 -11.74
N ALA A 537 -0.02 1.30 -12.20
CA ALA A 537 -0.71 2.15 -13.16
C ALA A 537 -0.75 1.51 -14.55
N LYS A 538 -1.87 1.70 -15.25
CA LYS A 538 -2.09 1.23 -16.61
C LYS A 538 -2.57 2.36 -17.49
N ASP A 539 -1.80 2.61 -18.56
CA ASP A 539 -2.11 3.66 -19.54
C ASP A 539 -3.08 3.13 -20.60
N PHE A 540 -4.05 3.97 -20.95
CA PHE A 540 -5.06 3.73 -21.97
C PHE A 540 -4.97 4.80 -23.07
N VAL A 541 -5.09 4.33 -24.32
CA VAL A 541 -5.28 5.15 -25.50
C VAL A 541 -6.76 5.15 -25.85
N VAL A 542 -7.34 6.34 -25.98
CA VAL A 542 -8.73 6.49 -26.40
C VAL A 542 -8.78 6.49 -27.92
N VAL A 543 -9.47 5.50 -28.49
CA VAL A 543 -9.61 5.32 -29.94
C VAL A 543 -11.08 5.42 -30.33
N PRO A 544 -11.40 5.80 -31.59
CA PRO A 544 -12.77 5.68 -32.11
C PRO A 544 -13.28 4.24 -31.95
N ALA A 545 -14.57 4.08 -31.64
CA ALA A 545 -15.18 2.76 -31.67
C ALA A 545 -15.10 2.18 -33.09
N PRO A 546 -14.72 0.90 -33.27
CA PRO A 546 -14.70 0.29 -34.59
C PRO A 546 -16.12 0.29 -35.16
N THR A 547 -16.23 0.64 -36.43
CA THR A 547 -17.48 0.51 -37.16
C THR A 547 -17.50 -0.86 -37.85
N VAL A 548 -18.58 -1.61 -37.64
CA VAL A 548 -18.81 -2.86 -38.38
C VAL A 548 -19.32 -2.49 -39.75
N GLN A 549 -18.60 -2.90 -40.78
CA GLN A 549 -18.97 -2.69 -42.17
C GLN A 549 -19.21 -4.04 -42.83
N LEU A 550 -20.24 -4.13 -43.68
CA LEU A 550 -20.43 -5.31 -44.50
C LEU A 550 -19.37 -5.31 -45.61
N ALA A 551 -18.47 -6.28 -45.58
CA ALA A 551 -17.37 -6.40 -46.54
C ALA A 551 -17.79 -7.17 -47.79
N ALA A 552 -18.52 -8.28 -47.63
CA ALA A 552 -19.03 -9.06 -48.75
C ALA A 552 -20.32 -9.79 -48.39
N ARG A 553 -21.18 -10.02 -49.39
CA ARG A 553 -22.29 -10.96 -49.32
C ARG A 553 -21.95 -12.14 -50.22
N HIS A 554 -21.99 -13.34 -49.68
CA HIS A 554 -21.79 -14.54 -50.47
C HIS A 554 -23.14 -15.07 -50.96
N PRO A 555 -23.22 -15.60 -52.19
CA PRO A 555 -24.40 -16.32 -52.64
C PRO A 555 -24.74 -17.47 -51.67
N PRO A 556 -26.03 -17.75 -51.40
CA PRO A 556 -26.42 -18.90 -50.61
C PRO A 556 -25.81 -20.19 -51.18
N THR A 557 -25.17 -20.98 -50.32
CA THR A 557 -24.59 -22.27 -50.70
C THR A 557 -25.23 -23.36 -49.84
N GLY A 558 -26.01 -24.25 -50.45
CA GLY A 558 -26.87 -25.19 -49.71
C GLY A 558 -27.89 -24.46 -48.83
N ASN A 559 -28.11 -24.94 -47.61
CA ASN A 559 -29.00 -24.33 -46.62
C ASN A 559 -28.29 -23.32 -45.72
N GLN A 560 -27.35 -22.52 -46.23
CA GLN A 560 -26.63 -21.52 -45.42
C GLN A 560 -26.52 -20.17 -46.13
N VAL A 561 -26.53 -19.10 -45.33
CA VAL A 561 -26.13 -17.75 -45.74
C VAL A 561 -24.76 -17.44 -45.18
N GLN A 562 -23.95 -16.75 -45.98
CA GLN A 562 -22.66 -16.24 -45.54
C GLN A 562 -22.50 -14.77 -45.88
N PHE A 563 -21.96 -14.01 -44.94
CA PHE A 563 -21.54 -12.65 -45.18
C PHE A 563 -20.29 -12.32 -44.40
N ASP A 564 -19.41 -11.54 -45.04
CA ASP A 564 -18.17 -11.08 -44.43
C ASP A 564 -18.38 -9.67 -43.90
N ILE A 565 -17.87 -9.43 -42.70
CA ILE A 565 -17.81 -8.12 -42.08
C ILE A 565 -16.35 -7.70 -41.92
N GLY A 566 -16.11 -6.42 -42.16
CA GLY A 566 -14.85 -5.75 -41.84
C GLY A 566 -15.04 -4.83 -40.63
N LEU A 567 -13.97 -4.63 -39.87
CA LEU A 567 -13.91 -3.61 -38.84
C LEU A 567 -13.09 -2.43 -39.35
N ALA A 568 -13.73 -1.27 -39.49
CA ALA A 568 -13.05 -0.02 -39.80
C ALA A 568 -12.79 0.77 -38.51
N GLY A 569 -11.52 1.12 -38.26
CA GLY A 569 -11.11 1.93 -37.11
C GLY A 569 -10.54 1.17 -35.90
N GLY A 570 -10.32 -0.16 -35.98
CA GLY A 570 -9.64 -0.93 -34.93
C GLY A 570 -10.13 -2.37 -34.79
N THR A 571 -9.60 -3.09 -33.79
CA THR A 571 -10.05 -4.42 -33.37
C THR A 571 -11.30 -4.33 -32.49
N ALA A 572 -12.31 -5.14 -32.77
CA ALA A 572 -13.50 -5.24 -31.91
C ALA A 572 -13.19 -6.05 -30.65
N GLY A 573 -13.98 -5.82 -29.60
CA GLY A 573 -14.14 -6.78 -28.51
C GLY A 573 -14.86 -8.04 -29.00
N ARG A 574 -15.85 -8.53 -28.25
CA ARG A 574 -16.63 -9.72 -28.66
C ARG A 574 -17.67 -9.32 -29.72
N LEU A 575 -17.56 -9.88 -30.92
CA LEU A 575 -18.61 -9.75 -31.93
C LEU A 575 -19.73 -10.76 -31.67
N VAL A 576 -20.97 -10.31 -31.74
CA VAL A 576 -22.15 -11.16 -31.60
C VAL A 576 -23.03 -10.99 -32.84
N ALA A 577 -23.34 -12.11 -33.50
CA ALA A 577 -24.35 -12.16 -34.55
C ALA A 577 -25.73 -12.26 -33.88
N GLU A 578 -26.62 -11.34 -34.22
CA GLU A 578 -28.00 -11.33 -33.76
C GLU A 578 -28.94 -11.49 -34.94
N SER A 579 -30.12 -12.07 -34.70
CA SER A 579 -31.15 -12.24 -35.72
C SER A 579 -32.52 -11.75 -35.25
N ALA A 580 -33.37 -11.37 -36.21
CA ALA A 580 -34.77 -11.00 -36.00
C ALA A 580 -35.65 -11.50 -37.16
N PRO A 581 -36.94 -11.79 -36.94
CA PRO A 581 -37.87 -12.16 -38.01
C PRO A 581 -38.23 -10.97 -38.93
N GLU A 582 -38.10 -9.74 -38.44
CA GLU A 582 -38.41 -8.51 -39.17
C GLU A 582 -37.29 -7.48 -39.04
N ILE A 583 -37.10 -6.66 -40.07
CA ILE A 583 -35.98 -5.69 -40.13
C ILE A 583 -36.02 -4.68 -38.97
N ALA A 584 -37.22 -4.28 -38.54
CA ALA A 584 -37.47 -3.35 -37.44
C ALA A 584 -37.80 -4.06 -36.11
N GLY A 585 -37.72 -5.39 -36.07
CA GLY A 585 -38.04 -6.19 -34.89
C GLY A 585 -36.92 -6.22 -33.84
N PRO A 586 -37.19 -6.84 -32.67
CA PRO A 586 -36.17 -7.05 -31.65
C PRO A 586 -35.16 -8.09 -32.13
N TYR A 587 -33.88 -7.71 -32.13
CA TYR A 587 -32.77 -8.61 -32.44
C TYR A 587 -32.30 -9.29 -31.15
N THR A 588 -32.00 -10.58 -31.25
CA THR A 588 -31.44 -11.37 -30.15
C THR A 588 -30.26 -12.21 -30.65
N PRO A 589 -29.29 -12.58 -29.78
CA PRO A 589 -28.16 -13.43 -30.17
C PRO A 589 -28.63 -14.69 -30.89
N ASP A 590 -28.08 -14.95 -32.07
CA ASP A 590 -28.44 -16.13 -32.85
C ASP A 590 -27.55 -17.32 -32.46
N PRO A 591 -28.08 -18.36 -31.79
CA PRO A 591 -27.29 -19.51 -31.38
C PRO A 591 -26.86 -20.40 -32.57
N THR A 592 -27.47 -20.21 -33.75
CA THR A 592 -27.18 -20.98 -34.96
C THR A 592 -26.16 -20.31 -35.86
N ALA A 593 -25.84 -19.03 -35.62
CA ALA A 593 -24.84 -18.31 -36.38
C ALA A 593 -23.43 -18.62 -35.86
N VAL A 594 -22.54 -19.04 -36.76
CA VAL A 594 -21.13 -19.28 -36.50
C VAL A 594 -20.33 -18.07 -36.98
N LEU A 595 -19.44 -17.55 -36.14
CA LEU A 595 -18.52 -16.48 -36.47
C LEU A 595 -17.11 -17.05 -36.65
N GLU A 596 -16.55 -16.89 -37.84
CA GLU A 596 -15.19 -17.33 -38.19
C GLU A 596 -14.29 -16.12 -38.42
N THR A 597 -13.02 -16.22 -38.04
CA THR A 597 -12.04 -15.17 -38.32
C THR A 597 -11.48 -15.36 -39.72
N VAL A 598 -11.69 -14.39 -40.61
CA VAL A 598 -11.13 -14.38 -41.98
C VAL A 598 -9.76 -13.72 -41.97
N THR A 599 -9.63 -12.59 -41.29
CA THR A 599 -8.36 -11.91 -41.03
C THR A 599 -8.34 -11.49 -39.57
N SER A 600 -7.29 -11.91 -38.85
CA SER A 600 -7.19 -11.67 -37.42
C SER A 600 -7.39 -10.20 -37.08
N GLY A 601 -8.43 -9.92 -36.29
CA GLY A 601 -8.74 -8.61 -35.76
C GLY A 601 -9.41 -7.60 -36.71
N SER A 602 -9.62 -7.94 -37.98
CA SER A 602 -10.13 -6.97 -38.97
C SER A 602 -11.24 -7.49 -39.89
N ALA A 603 -11.34 -8.81 -40.11
CA ALA A 603 -12.37 -9.38 -40.96
C ALA A 603 -12.91 -10.71 -40.41
N PHE A 604 -14.23 -10.86 -40.43
CA PHE A 604 -14.93 -12.04 -39.91
C PHE A 604 -16.00 -12.50 -40.90
N ARG A 605 -16.23 -13.80 -40.94
CA ARG A 605 -17.30 -14.42 -41.72
C ARG A 605 -18.37 -14.93 -40.79
N ILE A 606 -19.62 -14.60 -41.09
CA ILE A 606 -20.77 -15.15 -40.38
C ILE A 606 -21.44 -16.16 -41.29
N THR A 607 -21.63 -17.37 -40.76
CA THR A 607 -22.34 -18.46 -41.42
C THR A 607 -23.58 -18.80 -40.59
N ALA A 608 -24.77 -18.72 -41.17
CA ALA A 608 -26.02 -19.07 -40.49
C ALA A 608 -26.92 -19.94 -41.38
N PRO A 609 -27.67 -20.91 -40.82
CA PRO A 609 -28.54 -21.77 -41.60
C PRO A 609 -29.79 -21.04 -42.11
N LEU A 610 -30.22 -21.40 -43.33
CA LEU A 610 -31.50 -21.03 -43.93
C LEU A 610 -32.57 -21.99 -43.41
N THR A 611 -33.47 -21.49 -42.56
CA THR A 611 -34.50 -22.29 -41.87
C THR A 611 -35.88 -22.19 -42.52
N GLY A 612 -35.99 -21.72 -43.76
CA GLY A 612 -37.27 -21.55 -44.48
C GLY A 612 -38.11 -20.33 -44.07
N GLU A 613 -37.75 -19.67 -42.96
CA GLU A 613 -38.36 -18.42 -42.50
C GLU A 613 -37.50 -17.20 -42.86
N ARG A 614 -38.14 -16.05 -43.08
CA ARG A 614 -37.43 -14.79 -43.34
C ARG A 614 -36.75 -14.32 -42.06
N ARG A 615 -35.43 -14.11 -42.12
CA ARG A 615 -34.63 -13.63 -40.99
C ARG A 615 -33.72 -12.48 -41.44
N PHE A 616 -33.50 -11.53 -40.55
CA PHE A 616 -32.57 -10.42 -40.71
C PHE A 616 -31.45 -10.59 -39.70
N PHE A 617 -30.22 -10.38 -40.16
CA PHE A 617 -29.04 -10.49 -39.31
C PHE A 617 -28.41 -9.12 -39.11
N ARG A 618 -27.92 -8.88 -37.89
CA ARG A 618 -27.01 -7.77 -37.62
C ARG A 618 -25.86 -8.26 -36.77
N VAL A 619 -24.79 -7.48 -36.74
CA VAL A 619 -23.63 -7.77 -35.90
C VAL A 619 -23.45 -6.60 -34.96
N VAL A 620 -23.34 -6.92 -33.69
CA VAL A 620 -23.04 -5.94 -32.65
C VAL A 620 -21.66 -6.22 -32.08
N VAL A 621 -20.93 -5.14 -31.79
CA VAL A 621 -19.76 -5.21 -30.93
C VAL A 621 -20.29 -5.22 -29.51
N ALA A 622 -20.27 -6.39 -28.86
CA ALA A 622 -20.54 -6.48 -27.44
C ALA A 622 -19.32 -5.95 -26.66
N PRO A 623 -19.56 -5.23 -25.54
CA PRO A 623 -18.49 -4.71 -24.69
C PRO A 623 -17.58 -5.81 -24.14
#